data_AF-A0A182U2N8-F1
#
_entry.id   AF-A0A182U2N8-F1
#
_cell.length_a   1.000
_cell.length_b   1.000
_cell.length_c   1.000
_cell.angle_alpha   90.00
_cell.angle_beta   90.00
_cell.angle_gamma   90.00
#
_symmetry.space_group_name_H-M   'P 1'
#
loop_
_entity.id
_entity.type
_entity.pdbx_description
1 polymer ?
#
loop_
_entity_poly.entity_id
_entity_poly.type
_entity_poly.pdbx_seq_one_letter_code
_entity_poly.pdbx_strand_id
1 'polypeptide(L)'
;MNPLTEPDGVPLHPSRESESVRNGGGGVILDTNLALLPQPLPEEPREAAAVTTDNGILFFDSNWRKISSAAHQYSRISAFAYDEVLGKLYFADLDHPEYRLFALDYDDTDELHKVTKLLPKSAQTAYISGMAFDHLERRLYWTEKGTRSVYYVAIDDLLSSTRSAAAAANGTAAAAA
;
A
#
# COMPACT_ATOMS: atom_id res chain seq x y z
N MET A 1 37.94 28.70 -29.73
CA MET A 1 37.76 28.87 -31.20
C MET A 1 36.96 27.69 -31.71
N ASN A 2 35.72 27.93 -32.11
CA ASN A 2 34.98 27.17 -33.13
C ASN A 2 35.27 27.84 -34.50
N PRO A 3 34.81 27.40 -35.69
CA PRO A 3 33.80 26.37 -36.01
C PRO A 3 34.08 25.56 -37.33
N LEU A 4 33.09 24.77 -37.80
CA LEU A 4 32.50 24.74 -39.17
C LEU A 4 31.65 23.44 -39.33
N THR A 5 30.33 23.49 -39.08
CA THR A 5 29.19 23.66 -40.02
C THR A 5 28.69 22.38 -40.73
N GLU A 6 27.45 22.02 -40.39
CA GLU A 6 26.41 21.30 -41.16
C GLU A 6 26.07 22.01 -42.50
N PRO A 7 25.36 21.44 -43.52
CA PRO A 7 23.93 21.04 -43.37
C PRO A 7 23.28 20.03 -44.37
N ASP A 8 21.99 19.79 -44.06
CA ASP A 8 20.83 19.52 -44.93
C ASP A 8 20.33 18.07 -45.19
N GLY A 9 19.06 17.85 -44.83
CA GLY A 9 18.14 16.95 -45.53
C GLY A 9 17.09 16.21 -44.70
N VAL A 10 16.01 16.89 -44.27
CA VAL A 10 14.73 16.26 -43.82
C VAL A 10 13.75 16.16 -45.03
N PRO A 11 12.60 15.48 -44.95
CA PRO A 11 12.30 14.08 -45.28
C PRO A 11 11.41 13.93 -46.55
N LEU A 12 11.16 12.69 -47.02
CA LEU A 12 10.06 12.42 -47.97
C LEU A 12 9.17 11.26 -47.50
N HIS A 13 7.95 11.61 -47.11
CA HIS A 13 6.78 10.72 -47.24
C HIS A 13 6.41 10.59 -48.73
N PRO A 14 5.85 9.44 -49.14
CA PRO A 14 4.80 9.46 -50.15
C PRO A 14 3.49 8.81 -49.64
N SER A 15 2.45 9.65 -49.69
CA SER A 15 1.14 9.43 -50.31
C SER A 15 0.40 8.10 -50.19
N ARG A 16 -0.82 8.22 -49.62
CA ARG A 16 -2.03 7.42 -49.86
C ARG A 16 -2.13 6.90 -51.29
N GLU A 17 -2.33 5.59 -51.42
CA GLU A 17 -3.06 5.00 -52.54
C GLU A 17 -4.36 4.37 -52.05
N SER A 18 -5.45 4.72 -52.73
CA SER A 18 -6.81 4.27 -52.50
C SER A 18 -7.13 3.18 -53.51
N GLU A 19 -7.25 1.92 -53.07
CA GLU A 19 -7.77 0.83 -53.90
C GLU A 19 -9.28 0.66 -53.71
N SER A 20 -10.02 1.00 -54.76
CA SER A 20 -11.43 0.65 -54.95
C SER A 20 -11.51 -0.72 -55.61
N VAL A 21 -11.81 -1.76 -54.84
CA VAL A 21 -12.18 -3.08 -55.40
C VAL A 21 -13.69 -3.20 -55.43
N ARG A 22 -14.25 -3.20 -56.64
CA ARG A 22 -15.62 -3.65 -56.91
C ARG A 22 -15.60 -5.17 -57.04
N ASN A 23 -16.38 -5.87 -56.23
CA ASN A 23 -16.85 -7.21 -56.54
C ASN A 23 -18.33 -7.35 -56.14
N GLY A 24 -19.16 -7.67 -57.12
CA GLY A 24 -20.55 -8.07 -56.91
C GLY A 24 -20.63 -9.56 -56.57
N GLY A 25 -21.70 -9.94 -55.87
CA GLY A 25 -22.01 -11.33 -55.55
C GLY A 25 -22.48 -11.46 -54.10
N GLY A 26 -23.75 -11.85 -53.92
CA GLY A 26 -24.46 -11.84 -52.65
C GLY A 26 -23.72 -12.44 -51.47
N GLY A 27 -23.67 -11.66 -50.39
CA GLY A 27 -23.24 -12.08 -49.06
C GLY A 27 -24.31 -11.66 -48.06
N VAL A 28 -24.77 -12.64 -47.29
CA VAL A 28 -25.65 -12.49 -46.13
C VAL A 28 -25.18 -11.31 -45.27
N ILE A 29 -26.07 -10.35 -45.00
CA ILE A 29 -25.85 -9.36 -43.94
C ILE A 29 -25.92 -10.15 -42.63
N LEU A 30 -24.77 -10.64 -42.15
CA LEU A 30 -24.63 -10.95 -40.74
C LEU A 30 -24.62 -9.60 -40.04
N ASP A 31 -25.69 -9.29 -39.32
CA ASP A 31 -25.71 -8.21 -38.34
C ASP A 31 -24.61 -8.49 -37.31
N THR A 32 -23.40 -8.04 -37.59
CA THR A 32 -22.31 -7.96 -36.62
C THR A 32 -22.54 -6.72 -35.76
N ASN A 33 -23.65 -6.71 -35.02
CA ASN A 33 -23.66 -6.07 -33.72
C ASN A 33 -22.96 -7.05 -32.75
N LEU A 34 -21.66 -7.26 -33.00
CA LEU A 34 -20.75 -7.69 -31.95
C LEU A 34 -20.67 -6.48 -31.04
N ALA A 35 -21.55 -6.44 -30.04
CA ALA A 35 -21.50 -5.46 -28.97
C ALA A 35 -20.03 -5.35 -28.56
N LEU A 36 -19.47 -4.14 -28.67
CA LEU A 36 -18.24 -3.82 -27.94
C LEU A 36 -18.59 -4.08 -26.49
N LEU A 37 -18.25 -5.28 -26.01
CA LEU A 37 -18.15 -5.50 -24.58
C LEU A 37 -17.20 -4.40 -24.10
N PRO A 38 -17.59 -3.59 -23.10
CA PRO A 38 -16.68 -2.63 -22.54
C PRO A 38 -15.39 -3.39 -22.21
N GLN A 39 -14.28 -2.92 -22.79
CA GLN A 39 -12.98 -3.46 -22.44
C GLN A 39 -12.89 -3.39 -20.92
N PRO A 40 -12.46 -4.46 -20.22
CA PRO A 40 -12.22 -4.35 -18.79
C PRO A 40 -11.31 -3.14 -18.60
N LEU A 41 -11.71 -2.23 -17.70
CA LEU A 41 -10.89 -1.08 -17.35
C LEU A 41 -9.49 -1.61 -17.02
N PRO A 42 -8.40 -0.91 -17.39
CA PRO A 42 -7.08 -1.29 -16.94
C PRO A 42 -7.16 -1.46 -15.42
N GLU A 43 -6.83 -2.66 -14.92
CA GLU A 43 -6.78 -2.91 -13.48
C GLU A 43 -5.89 -1.82 -12.88
N GLU A 44 -6.49 -0.94 -12.07
CA GLU A 44 -5.74 0.04 -11.30
C GLU A 44 -4.60 -0.70 -10.57
N PRO A 45 -3.39 -0.12 -10.47
CA PRO A 45 -2.26 -0.82 -9.86
C PRO A 45 -2.60 -1.20 -8.42
N ARG A 46 -2.98 -2.46 -8.21
CA ARG A 46 -3.22 -2.98 -6.86
C ARG A 46 -1.89 -3.31 -6.23
N GLU A 47 -1.73 -2.96 -4.97
CA GLU A 47 -0.50 -3.27 -4.25
C GLU A 47 -0.38 -4.77 -4.07
N ALA A 48 0.81 -5.29 -4.30
CA ALA A 48 1.12 -6.71 -4.17
C ALA A 48 2.12 -6.98 -3.04
N ALA A 49 2.91 -5.97 -2.65
CA ALA A 49 3.96 -6.14 -1.66
C ALA A 49 4.21 -4.88 -0.82
N ALA A 50 4.56 -5.10 0.44
CA ALA A 50 5.09 -4.09 1.34
C ALA A 50 6.49 -4.51 1.82
N VAL A 51 7.43 -3.57 1.88
CA VAL A 51 8.80 -3.81 2.34
C VAL A 51 9.19 -2.76 3.37
N THR A 52 9.67 -3.21 4.52
CA THR A 52 10.25 -2.32 5.54
C THR A 52 11.68 -1.96 5.19
N THR A 53 12.01 -0.69 5.37
CA THR A 53 13.35 -0.12 5.19
C THR A 53 13.72 0.70 6.42
N ASP A 54 14.94 1.21 6.48
CA ASP A 54 15.38 2.13 7.54
C ASP A 54 14.64 3.49 7.51
N ASN A 55 13.87 3.77 6.45
CA ASN A 55 13.14 5.02 6.24
C ASN A 55 11.62 4.81 6.13
N GLY A 56 11.09 3.76 6.77
CA GLY A 56 9.67 3.43 6.79
C GLY A 56 9.30 2.25 5.87
N ILE A 57 8.04 2.22 5.45
CA ILE A 57 7.45 1.13 4.67
C ILE A 57 7.26 1.60 3.23
N LEU A 58 7.71 0.78 2.28
CA LEU A 58 7.52 0.98 0.84
C LEU A 58 6.46 0.01 0.33
N PHE A 59 5.58 0.50 -0.54
CA PHE A 59 4.54 -0.30 -1.18
C PHE A 59 4.80 -0.41 -2.68
N PHE A 60 4.54 -1.60 -3.22
CA PHE A 60 4.82 -1.95 -4.61
C PHE A 60 3.62 -2.60 -5.29
N ASP A 61 3.47 -2.33 -6.58
CA ASP A 61 2.56 -3.06 -7.45
C ASP A 61 3.06 -4.49 -7.74
N SER A 62 2.27 -5.27 -8.46
CA SER A 62 2.62 -6.63 -8.88
C SER A 62 3.84 -6.72 -9.82
N ASN A 63 4.28 -5.59 -10.39
CA ASN A 63 5.47 -5.49 -11.23
C ASN A 63 6.70 -4.98 -10.45
N TRP A 64 6.63 -4.93 -9.12
CA TRP A 64 7.68 -4.39 -8.25
C TRP A 64 8.00 -2.92 -8.49
N ARG A 65 7.05 -2.14 -9.01
CA ARG A 65 7.17 -0.69 -9.09
C ARG A 65 6.67 -0.08 -7.79
N LYS A 66 7.48 0.80 -7.19
CA LYS A 66 7.06 1.55 -6.01
C LYS A 66 5.90 2.46 -6.39
N ILE A 67 4.85 2.43 -5.58
CA ILE A 67 3.63 3.22 -5.77
C ILE A 67 3.39 4.19 -4.61
N SER A 68 3.70 3.80 -3.38
CA SER A 68 3.57 4.68 -2.21
C SER A 68 4.60 4.34 -1.13
N SER A 69 4.63 5.13 -0.05
CA SER A 69 5.41 4.86 1.14
C SER A 69 4.82 5.53 2.36
N ALA A 70 4.99 4.93 3.54
CA ALA A 70 4.44 5.41 4.81
C ALA A 70 5.40 5.21 5.98
N ALA A 71 5.00 5.66 7.16
CA ALA A 71 5.69 5.41 8.42
C ALA A 71 7.16 5.90 8.46
N HIS A 72 7.50 6.98 7.76
CA HIS A 72 8.88 7.49 7.65
C HIS A 72 9.50 7.97 8.98
N GLN A 73 8.67 8.21 10.01
CA GLN A 73 9.13 8.56 11.35
C GLN A 73 9.62 7.37 12.18
N TYR A 74 9.48 6.14 11.66
CA TYR A 74 9.87 4.91 12.33
C TYR A 74 11.12 4.33 11.64
N SER A 75 12.24 4.31 12.36
CA SER A 75 13.56 4.08 11.77
C SER A 75 14.05 2.64 11.86
N ARG A 76 13.46 1.81 12.73
CA ARG A 76 13.89 0.43 12.92
C ARG A 76 12.72 -0.53 13.01
N ILE A 77 11.96 -0.59 11.92
CA ILE A 77 10.86 -1.54 11.78
C ILE A 77 11.43 -2.96 11.66
N SER A 78 11.11 -3.79 12.64
CA SER A 78 11.69 -5.12 12.82
C SER A 78 10.79 -6.26 12.35
N ALA A 79 9.47 -6.02 12.34
CA ALA A 79 8.46 -6.97 11.91
C ALA A 79 7.16 -6.22 11.58
N PHE A 80 6.34 -6.81 10.74
CA PHE A 80 4.97 -6.37 10.49
C PHE A 80 4.06 -7.53 10.11
N ALA A 81 2.75 -7.30 10.20
CA ALA A 81 1.69 -8.21 9.76
C ALA A 81 0.53 -7.39 9.18
N TYR A 82 -0.17 -7.95 8.19
CA TYR A 82 -1.27 -7.29 7.50
C TYR A 82 -2.62 -7.88 7.91
N ASP A 83 -3.61 -7.00 8.07
CA ASP A 83 -5.02 -7.30 8.27
C ASP A 83 -5.77 -6.81 7.04
N GLU A 84 -6.02 -7.74 6.12
CA GLU A 84 -6.67 -7.48 4.84
C GLU A 84 -8.15 -7.12 4.98
N VAL A 85 -8.77 -7.49 6.10
CA VAL A 85 -10.19 -7.19 6.35
C VAL A 85 -10.38 -5.73 6.70
N LEU A 86 -9.45 -5.15 7.47
CA LEU A 86 -9.51 -3.74 7.89
C LEU A 86 -8.57 -2.82 7.10
N GLY A 87 -7.73 -3.36 6.21
CA GLY A 87 -6.68 -2.59 5.56
C GLY A 87 -5.71 -1.99 6.58
N LYS A 88 -5.21 -2.80 7.52
CA LYS A 88 -4.28 -2.33 8.56
C LYS A 88 -2.95 -3.07 8.52
N LEU A 89 -1.86 -2.33 8.64
CA LEU A 89 -0.53 -2.88 8.88
C LEU A 89 -0.16 -2.71 10.34
N TYR A 90 0.01 -3.82 11.05
CA TYR A 90 0.59 -3.82 12.39
C TYR A 90 2.10 -3.95 12.27
N PHE A 91 2.87 -3.07 12.92
CA PHE A 91 4.33 -3.12 12.83
C PHE A 91 5.01 -2.78 14.15
N ALA A 92 6.24 -3.25 14.30
CA ALA A 92 7.07 -3.03 15.48
C ALA A 92 8.32 -2.20 15.15
N ASP A 93 8.48 -1.04 15.77
CA ASP A 93 9.71 -0.23 15.68
C ASP A 93 10.58 -0.41 16.93
N LEU A 94 11.83 -0.84 16.77
CA LEU A 94 12.80 -1.08 17.84
C LEU A 94 13.46 0.18 18.41
N ASP A 95 13.39 1.32 17.72
CA ASP A 95 14.03 2.57 18.16
C ASP A 95 13.04 3.56 18.79
N HIS A 96 11.73 3.37 18.62
CA HIS A 96 10.75 4.25 19.26
C HIS A 96 10.89 4.21 20.81
N PRO A 97 10.95 5.38 21.48
CA PRO A 97 11.33 5.46 22.90
C PRO A 97 10.30 4.83 23.85
N GLU A 98 9.02 5.10 23.61
CA GLU A 98 7.95 4.74 24.56
C GLU A 98 7.10 3.55 24.11
N TYR A 99 6.81 3.46 22.81
CA TYR A 99 5.99 2.43 22.21
C TYR A 99 6.81 1.42 21.43
N ARG A 100 6.21 0.25 21.20
CA ARG A 100 6.78 -0.78 20.34
C ARG A 100 5.88 -1.12 19.18
N LEU A 101 4.58 -1.30 19.44
CA LEU A 101 3.63 -1.81 18.46
C LEU A 101 2.70 -0.70 18.01
N PHE A 102 2.51 -0.61 16.70
CA PHE A 102 1.73 0.42 16.03
C PHE A 102 0.79 -0.22 15.01
N ALA A 103 -0.28 0.50 14.67
CA ALA A 103 -1.15 0.18 13.55
C ALA A 103 -1.12 1.34 12.56
N LEU A 104 -0.80 1.03 11.31
CA LEU A 104 -0.95 1.94 10.18
C LEU A 104 -2.30 1.65 9.53
N ASP A 105 -3.14 2.69 9.44
CA ASP A 105 -4.30 2.70 8.56
C ASP A 105 -3.77 2.77 7.13
N TYR A 106 -3.99 1.68 6.40
CA TYR A 106 -3.62 1.60 5.00
C TYR A 106 -4.85 1.90 4.15
N ASP A 107 -4.83 3.06 3.52
CA ASP A 107 -5.82 3.50 2.55
C ASP A 107 -5.03 3.99 1.34
N ASP A 108 -5.21 3.32 0.20
CA ASP A 108 -4.53 3.63 -1.07
C ASP A 108 -4.92 5.01 -1.61
N THR A 109 -5.98 5.60 -1.06
CA THR A 109 -6.45 6.95 -1.41
C THR A 109 -6.00 8.05 -0.43
N ASP A 110 -5.48 7.69 0.76
CA ASP A 110 -5.05 8.66 1.78
C ASP A 110 -3.53 8.77 1.86
N GLU A 111 -2.99 9.88 1.33
CA GLU A 111 -1.55 10.16 1.40
C GLU A 111 -1.02 10.27 2.84
N LEU A 112 -1.87 10.63 3.82
CA LEU A 112 -1.44 10.93 5.18
C LEU A 112 -1.16 9.71 6.04
N HIS A 113 -1.62 8.50 5.65
CA HIS A 113 -1.26 7.22 6.28
C HIS A 113 -1.22 7.29 7.82
N LYS A 114 -2.40 7.28 8.45
CA LYS A 114 -2.52 7.49 9.89
C LYS A 114 -1.92 6.32 10.70
N VAL A 115 -1.02 6.65 11.63
CA VAL A 115 -0.43 5.67 12.56
C VAL A 115 -1.00 5.82 13.97
N THR A 116 -1.48 4.72 14.53
CA THR A 116 -1.99 4.60 15.89
C THR A 116 -0.99 3.84 16.77
N LYS A 117 -0.69 4.38 17.96
CA LYS A 117 0.16 3.72 18.97
C LYS A 117 -0.66 2.65 19.71
N LEU A 118 -0.18 1.42 19.78
CA LEU A 118 -0.93 0.30 20.36
C LEU A 118 -0.34 -0.21 21.67
N LEU A 119 0.88 -0.75 21.66
CA LEU A 119 1.51 -1.31 22.86
C LEU A 119 2.77 -0.54 23.25
N PRO A 120 2.91 -0.17 24.54
CA PRO A 120 4.12 0.43 25.06
C PRO A 120 5.29 -0.57 25.04
N LYS A 121 6.50 -0.05 25.21
CA LYS A 121 7.69 -0.84 25.48
C LYS A 121 7.52 -1.54 26.83
N SER A 122 7.73 -2.86 26.85
CA SER A 122 7.70 -3.70 28.04
C SER A 122 8.63 -4.90 27.84
N ALA A 123 8.81 -5.76 28.86
CA ALA A 123 9.55 -7.01 28.68
C ALA A 123 8.95 -7.92 27.58
N GLN A 124 7.63 -7.87 27.39
CA GLN A 124 6.92 -8.69 26.39
C GLN A 124 7.00 -8.10 24.97
N THR A 125 7.47 -6.86 24.84
CA THR A 125 7.56 -6.15 23.55
C THR A 125 8.96 -5.59 23.28
N ALA A 126 9.96 -5.87 24.12
CA ALA A 126 11.25 -5.18 24.04
C ALA A 126 11.99 -5.43 22.73
N TYR A 127 11.99 -6.68 22.25
CA TYR A 127 12.68 -7.11 21.05
C TYR A 127 11.80 -8.04 20.20
N ILE A 128 10.77 -7.44 19.59
CA ILE A 128 9.92 -8.14 18.62
C ILE A 128 10.75 -8.42 17.37
N SER A 129 10.73 -9.67 16.89
CA SER A 129 11.49 -10.12 15.71
C SER A 129 10.65 -10.75 14.60
N GLY A 130 9.36 -10.91 14.85
CA GLY A 130 8.43 -11.55 13.92
C GLY A 130 7.01 -11.33 14.40
N MET A 131 6.07 -11.15 13.47
CA MET A 131 4.66 -10.89 13.74
C MET A 131 3.80 -11.68 12.75
N ALA A 132 2.64 -12.13 13.21
CA ALA A 132 1.63 -12.78 12.37
C ALA A 132 0.24 -12.38 12.86
N PHE A 133 -0.68 -12.18 11.92
CA PHE A 133 -2.05 -11.82 12.22
C PHE A 133 -2.99 -12.98 11.85
N ASP A 134 -3.88 -13.34 12.78
CA ASP A 134 -4.95 -14.30 12.56
C ASP A 134 -6.25 -13.55 12.33
N HIS A 135 -6.72 -13.57 11.08
CA HIS A 135 -7.93 -12.86 10.66
C HIS A 135 -9.23 -13.50 11.19
N LEU A 136 -9.21 -14.80 11.54
CA LEU A 136 -10.39 -15.51 12.04
C LEU A 136 -10.60 -15.22 13.52
N GLU A 137 -9.54 -15.38 14.32
CA GLU A 137 -9.58 -15.16 15.77
C GLU A 137 -9.34 -13.70 16.17
N ARG A 138 -9.03 -12.83 15.20
CA ARG A 138 -8.71 -11.42 15.41
C ARG A 138 -7.57 -11.24 16.42
N ARG A 139 -6.51 -12.05 16.28
CA ARG A 139 -5.35 -12.06 17.18
C ARG A 139 -4.07 -11.69 16.46
N LEU A 140 -3.30 -10.81 17.08
CA LEU A 140 -1.95 -10.47 16.64
C LEU A 140 -0.94 -11.22 17.51
N TYR A 141 -0.12 -12.04 16.87
CA TYR A 141 0.93 -12.83 17.49
C TYR A 141 2.30 -12.21 17.20
N TRP A 142 3.23 -12.33 18.14
CA TRP A 142 4.62 -11.93 17.91
C TRP A 142 5.63 -12.77 18.68
N THR A 143 6.82 -12.92 18.10
CA THR A 143 7.98 -13.51 18.77
C THR A 143 8.78 -12.41 19.46
N GLU A 144 9.11 -12.59 20.74
CA GLU A 144 9.97 -11.68 21.49
C GLU A 144 11.29 -12.40 21.85
N LYS A 145 12.41 -11.85 21.36
CA LYS A 145 13.72 -12.52 21.44
C LYS A 145 14.31 -12.53 22.85
N GLY A 146 14.09 -11.48 23.65
CA GLY A 146 14.69 -11.35 24.97
C GLY A 146 14.19 -12.41 25.96
N THR A 147 12.88 -12.61 25.96
CA THR A 147 12.11 -13.54 26.79
C THR A 147 11.95 -14.91 26.14
N ARG A 148 12.33 -15.05 24.85
CA ARG A 148 12.26 -16.31 24.08
C ARG A 148 10.85 -16.90 24.04
N SER A 149 9.86 -16.03 23.90
CA SER A 149 8.45 -16.37 24.02
C SER A 149 7.65 -15.87 22.82
N VAL A 150 6.50 -16.51 22.60
CA VAL A 150 5.47 -16.02 21.67
C VAL A 150 4.35 -15.44 22.52
N TYR A 151 3.97 -14.21 22.23
CA TYR A 151 2.85 -13.53 22.86
C TYR A 151 1.75 -13.27 21.85
N TYR A 152 0.57 -12.93 22.34
CA TYR A 152 -0.54 -12.51 21.51
C TYR A 152 -1.40 -11.45 22.21
N VAL A 153 -2.19 -10.74 21.41
CA VAL A 153 -3.26 -9.86 21.90
C VAL A 153 -4.49 -9.99 21.01
N ALA A 154 -5.68 -9.87 21.61
CA ALA A 154 -6.92 -9.69 20.86
C ALA A 154 -6.93 -8.26 20.31
N ILE A 155 -6.90 -8.11 18.98
CA ILE A 155 -6.60 -6.81 18.38
C ILE A 155 -7.78 -5.85 18.45
N ASP A 156 -9.01 -6.36 18.37
CA ASP A 156 -10.21 -5.52 18.34
C ASP A 156 -10.45 -4.80 19.66
N ASP A 157 -10.19 -5.47 20.79
CA ASP A 157 -10.25 -4.89 22.13
C ASP A 157 -9.18 -3.80 22.32
N LEU A 158 -7.98 -4.02 21.77
CA LEU A 158 -6.90 -3.04 21.84
C LEU A 158 -7.24 -1.79 21.00
N LEU A 159 -7.75 -1.99 19.79
CA LEU A 159 -8.16 -0.89 18.89
C LEU A 159 -9.37 -0.11 19.42
N SER A 160 -10.32 -0.78 20.08
CA SER A 160 -11.46 -0.11 20.73
C SER A 160 -10.99 0.72 21.92
N SER A 161 -10.15 0.16 22.78
CA SER A 161 -9.57 0.84 23.94
C SER A 161 -8.80 2.10 23.55
N THR A 162 -7.95 2.03 22.52
CA THR A 162 -7.19 3.20 22.05
C THR A 162 -8.10 4.29 21.49
N ARG A 163 -9.17 3.92 20.77
CA ARG A 163 -10.16 4.89 20.27
C ARG A 163 -10.91 5.58 21.41
N SER A 164 -11.33 4.82 22.42
CA SER A 164 -12.00 5.37 23.61
C SER A 164 -11.09 6.31 24.39
N ALA A 165 -9.80 5.96 24.56
CA ALA A 165 -8.83 6.83 25.21
C ALA A 165 -8.62 8.15 24.44
N ALA A 166 -8.51 8.08 23.10
CA ALA A 166 -8.39 9.27 22.25
C ALA A 166 -9.64 10.17 22.33
N ALA A 167 -10.84 9.56 22.33
CA ALA A 167 -12.09 10.32 22.47
C ALA A 167 -12.20 11.00 23.84
N ALA A 168 -11.81 10.32 24.92
CA ALA A 168 -11.79 10.90 26.26
C ALA A 168 -10.84 12.09 26.36
N ALA A 169 -9.62 11.99 25.81
CA ALA A 169 -8.64 13.07 25.80
C ALA A 169 -9.16 14.31 25.05
N ASN A 170 -9.83 14.11 23.91
CA ASN A 170 -10.42 15.21 23.12
C ASN A 170 -11.60 15.88 23.84
N GLY A 171 -12.45 15.10 24.54
CA GLY A 171 -13.56 15.64 25.34
C GLY A 171 -13.09 16.48 26.52
N THR A 172 -11.99 16.09 27.19
CA THR A 172 -11.40 16.88 28.27
C THR A 172 -10.74 18.18 27.77
N ALA A 173 -10.17 18.19 26.57
CA ALA A 173 -9.59 19.39 25.97
C ALA A 173 -10.67 20.41 25.58
N ALA A 174 -11.83 19.95 25.10
CA ALA A 174 -12.96 20.81 24.74
C ALA A 174 -13.70 21.39 25.95
N ALA A 175 -13.66 20.72 27.11
CA ALA A 175 -14.28 21.20 28.36
C ALA A 175 -13.40 22.19 29.15
N ALA A 176 -12.12 22.34 28.77
CA ALA A 176 -11.15 23.21 29.44
C ALA A 176 -10.86 24.52 28.67
N ALA A 177 -11.61 24.80 27.60
CA ALA A 177 -11.58 26.03 26.80
C ALA A 177 -12.85 26.85 27.04
#